data_AF-A0AAD5VNB3-F1
#
_entry.id   AF-A0AAD5VNB3-F1
#
_cell.length_a   1.000
_cell.length_b   1.000
_cell.length_c   1.000
_cell.angle_alpha   90.00
_cell.angle_beta   90.00
_cell.angle_gamma   90.00
#
_symmetry.space_group_name_H-M   'P 1'
#
loop_
_entity.id
_entity.type
_entity.pdbx_description
1 polymer ?
#
loop_
_entity_poly.entity_id
_entity_poly.type
_entity_poly.pdbx_seq_one_letter_code
_entity_poly.pdbx_strand_id
1 'polypeptide(L)'
;MSERKVLNKYFPPDFDPDLIPRRKVPKNSQQVVRLMAPFSMRCNTCGEYIYKGKKFNARKETVEGEDYYGIKIFRFYIKCTLCSAEITFKTDPKNTDYAAEHGASRNFEPWREEKAVEEEDRLAKLEEEENNPMKALENRTVDSKREMDILDALQDIRARNARNERVGQGVDLLARINTQEIEDEETAERERLEEEDEKLVREVFSKVAIPSGSETKMVTVKRKADDVEPTLQSLLPDSARQLITSVSLQPAAKKKKLEGKGKNALGIKVSLLIEHIFNGTRLYAINIAIDDNDLQDERDAILAHLSHFMDSTFLIAQANMRVNGQNFDSINAAGQDIEAFNEALDRRIWSLADTRLQWHKRMAKTRREVPTETQMRISTLYASAKEQDQAMLQPNEDEPMDEDFESEDETTPVQAEVAEEFHMTSAITQELDQNMPSQQERVQRAERATNQLRGLKY
;
A
#
# COMPACT_ATOMS: atom_id res chain seq x y z
N MET A 1 -34.75 18.84 39.30
CA MET A 1 -33.26 18.86 39.36
C MET A 1 -32.84 20.32 39.36
N SER A 2 -31.92 20.71 40.24
CA SER A 2 -31.32 22.05 40.19
C SER A 2 -30.61 22.26 38.84
N GLU A 3 -30.51 23.51 38.41
CA GLU A 3 -29.81 23.90 37.18
C GLU A 3 -28.31 23.57 37.24
N ARG A 4 -27.69 23.29 36.08
CA ARG A 4 -26.24 22.97 35.99
C ARG A 4 -25.36 24.17 36.34
N LYS A 5 -25.81 25.37 35.95
CA LYS A 5 -25.14 26.64 36.21
C LYS A 5 -26.03 27.45 37.16
N VAL A 6 -25.89 27.15 38.45
CA VAL A 6 -26.64 27.86 39.48
C VAL A 6 -26.06 29.27 39.64
N LEU A 7 -26.89 30.30 39.43
CA LEU A 7 -26.47 31.70 39.63
C LEU A 7 -26.19 31.97 41.12
N ASN A 8 -27.15 31.63 41.98
CA ASN A 8 -27.07 31.88 43.41
C ASN A 8 -27.23 30.58 44.20
N LYS A 9 -26.28 30.31 45.10
CA LYS A 9 -26.41 29.26 46.10
C LYS A 9 -26.89 29.91 47.39
N TYR A 10 -27.86 29.29 48.06
CA TYR A 10 -28.30 29.75 49.38
C TYR A 10 -27.16 29.54 50.38
N PHE A 11 -26.72 30.62 51.01
CA PHE A 11 -25.85 30.59 52.18
C PHE A 11 -26.71 30.88 53.41
N PRO A 12 -26.57 30.12 54.51
CA PRO A 12 -27.31 30.42 55.73
C PRO A 12 -26.90 31.80 56.29
N PRO A 13 -27.79 32.50 57.02
CA PRO A 13 -27.51 33.85 57.53
C PRO A 13 -26.32 33.92 58.48
N ASP A 14 -25.98 32.82 59.15
CA ASP A 14 -24.86 32.71 60.08
C ASP A 14 -23.55 32.24 59.39
N PHE A 15 -23.48 32.28 58.05
CA PHE A 15 -22.33 31.79 57.28
C PHE A 15 -21.17 32.80 57.27
N ASP A 16 -20.13 32.51 58.04
CA ASP A 16 -18.86 33.25 57.98
C ASP A 16 -17.80 32.50 57.16
N PRO A 17 -17.24 33.11 56.09
CA PRO A 17 -16.26 32.44 55.23
C PRO A 17 -14.92 32.15 55.94
N ASP A 18 -14.59 32.90 56.99
CA ASP A 18 -13.30 32.81 57.69
C ASP A 18 -13.24 31.63 58.67
N LEU A 19 -14.40 31.15 59.15
CA LEU A 19 -14.50 30.04 60.11
C LEU A 19 -14.33 28.66 59.46
N ILE A 20 -14.26 28.58 58.13
CA ILE A 20 -14.24 27.31 57.39
C ILE A 20 -12.80 26.77 57.28
N PRO A 21 -12.51 25.60 57.83
CA PRO A 21 -11.19 25.00 57.67
C PRO A 21 -10.97 24.52 56.24
N ARG A 22 -9.88 24.96 55.61
CA ARG A 22 -9.46 24.40 54.32
C ARG A 22 -9.01 22.95 54.50
N ARG A 23 -9.61 22.03 53.74
CA ARG A 23 -9.24 20.61 53.75
C ARG A 23 -7.77 20.46 53.33
N LYS A 24 -6.92 20.01 54.25
CA LYS A 24 -5.51 19.68 53.99
C LYS A 24 -5.46 18.31 53.30
N VAL A 25 -5.25 18.29 51.99
CA VAL A 25 -5.02 17.06 51.21
C VAL A 25 -3.50 16.83 51.15
N PRO A 26 -3.00 15.58 51.30
CA PRO A 26 -1.58 15.29 51.14
C PRO A 26 -1.09 15.68 49.74
N LYS A 27 0.16 16.15 49.63
CA LYS A 27 0.74 16.62 48.36
C LYS A 27 0.79 15.54 47.27
N ASN A 28 1.03 14.28 47.65
CA ASN A 28 1.00 13.11 46.76
C ASN A 28 -0.38 12.43 46.67
N SER A 29 -1.46 13.21 46.65
CA SER A 29 -2.78 12.64 46.44
C SER A 29 -2.91 12.09 45.01
N GLN A 30 -3.28 10.83 44.87
CA GLN A 30 -3.62 10.25 43.57
C GLN A 30 -4.96 10.80 43.09
N GLN A 31 -4.97 11.43 41.92
CA GLN A 31 -6.17 12.02 41.31
C GLN A 31 -6.73 11.07 40.25
N VAL A 32 -8.03 10.81 40.27
CA VAL A 32 -8.65 9.98 39.23
C VAL A 32 -8.93 10.84 38.00
N VAL A 33 -8.35 10.47 36.86
CA VAL A 33 -8.48 11.18 35.59
C VAL A 33 -8.92 10.18 34.51
N ARG A 34 -9.87 10.59 33.67
CA ARG A 34 -10.25 9.79 32.50
C ARG A 34 -9.38 10.19 31.31
N LEU A 35 -8.54 9.26 30.84
CA LEU A 35 -7.58 9.50 29.76
C LEU A 35 -7.63 8.41 28.69
N MET A 36 -6.95 8.65 27.57
CA MET A 36 -6.78 7.69 26.48
C MET A 36 -5.35 7.13 26.53
N ALA A 37 -5.17 5.86 26.19
CA ALA A 37 -3.85 5.24 26.07
C ALA A 37 -3.01 6.00 25.00
N PRO A 38 -1.83 6.53 25.35
CA PRO A 38 -1.06 7.40 24.44
C PRO A 38 -0.40 6.64 23.28
N PHE A 39 -0.06 5.38 23.49
CA PHE A 39 0.59 4.49 22.52
C PHE A 39 0.03 3.07 22.61
N SER A 40 0.27 2.27 21.57
CA SER A 40 -0.03 0.84 21.57
C SER A 40 0.97 0.10 22.46
N MET A 41 0.44 -0.72 23.37
CA MET A 41 1.24 -1.48 24.33
C MET A 41 0.69 -2.89 24.50
N ARG A 42 1.56 -3.82 24.89
CA ARG A 42 1.21 -5.19 25.23
C ARG A 42 1.37 -5.39 26.73
N CYS A 43 0.34 -5.92 27.39
CA CYS A 43 0.42 -6.24 28.81
C CYS A 43 1.38 -7.41 29.05
N ASN A 44 2.31 -7.27 29.98
CA ASN A 44 3.31 -8.31 30.27
C ASN A 44 2.70 -9.53 30.98
N THR A 45 1.60 -9.35 31.73
CA THR A 45 0.97 -10.42 32.53
C THR A 45 0.07 -11.34 31.69
N CYS A 46 -0.80 -10.78 30.85
CA CYS A 46 -1.77 -11.57 30.07
C CYS A 46 -1.56 -11.52 28.54
N GLY A 47 -0.60 -10.73 28.05
CA GLY A 47 -0.35 -10.60 26.63
C GLY A 47 -1.40 -9.81 25.84
N GLU A 48 -2.42 -9.25 26.50
CA GLU A 48 -3.46 -8.43 25.86
C GLU A 48 -2.87 -7.16 25.24
N TYR A 49 -3.30 -6.83 24.03
CA TYR A 49 -2.92 -5.61 23.34
C TYR A 49 -3.86 -4.45 23.66
N ILE A 50 -3.29 -3.39 24.21
CA ILE A 50 -3.98 -2.12 24.44
C ILE A 50 -3.60 -1.18 23.30
N TYR A 51 -4.54 -0.97 22.38
CA TYR A 51 -4.35 -0.04 21.27
C TYR A 51 -4.39 1.43 21.73
N LYS A 52 -3.67 2.27 20.98
CA LYS A 52 -3.69 3.73 21.15
C LYS A 52 -5.13 4.24 21.12
N GLY A 53 -5.46 5.12 22.06
CA GLY A 53 -6.79 5.73 22.14
C GLY A 53 -7.83 5.00 22.97
N LYS A 54 -7.53 3.80 23.52
CA LYS A 54 -8.45 3.12 24.45
C LYS A 54 -8.65 3.98 25.71
N LYS A 55 -9.90 4.21 26.10
CA LYS A 55 -10.27 5.10 27.22
C LYS A 55 -10.20 4.35 28.56
N PHE A 56 -9.54 4.94 29.55
CA PHE A 56 -9.41 4.40 30.89
C PHE A 56 -9.73 5.44 31.96
N ASN A 57 -10.20 4.95 33.11
CA ASN A 57 -10.16 5.72 34.35
C ASN A 57 -8.81 5.41 35.00
N ALA A 58 -7.89 6.36 34.90
CA ALA A 58 -6.53 6.22 35.41
C ALA A 58 -6.37 6.96 36.74
N ARG A 59 -5.40 6.52 37.55
CA ARG A 59 -4.93 7.32 38.70
C ARG A 59 -3.71 8.10 38.25
N LYS A 60 -3.70 9.40 38.50
CA LYS A 60 -2.61 10.33 38.21
C LYS A 60 -1.88 10.66 39.50
N GLU A 61 -0.57 10.52 39.47
CA GLU A 61 0.35 10.90 40.54
C GLU A 61 1.41 11.84 39.98
N THR A 62 1.86 12.79 40.81
CA THR A 62 3.03 13.63 40.48
C THR A 62 4.25 12.89 41.00
N VAL A 63 5.24 12.64 40.14
CA VAL A 63 6.47 11.97 40.55
C VAL A 63 7.32 12.97 41.33
N GLU A 64 7.66 12.66 42.57
CA GLU A 64 8.54 13.51 43.39
C GLU A 64 10.01 13.26 43.01
N GLY A 65 10.78 14.33 42.86
CA GLY A 65 12.23 14.27 42.57
C GLY A 65 12.61 14.22 41.08
N GLU A 66 11.63 14.06 40.18
CA GLU A 66 11.85 14.06 38.73
C GLU A 66 11.08 15.21 38.07
N ASP A 67 11.74 16.36 37.93
CA ASP A 67 11.23 17.52 37.21
C ASP A 67 12.12 17.81 35.99
N TYR A 68 11.53 18.12 34.85
CA TYR A 68 12.25 18.48 33.64
C TYR A 68 12.20 20.00 33.43
N TYR A 69 13.30 20.71 33.71
CA TYR A 69 13.36 22.18 33.63
C TYR A 69 12.18 22.89 34.34
N GLY A 70 11.74 22.36 35.49
CA GLY A 70 10.59 22.87 36.26
C GLY A 70 9.21 22.38 35.81
N ILE A 71 9.15 21.56 34.76
CA ILE A 71 7.93 20.87 34.33
C ILE A 71 7.82 19.56 35.11
N LYS A 72 6.71 19.42 35.82
CA LYS A 72 6.41 18.23 36.63
C LYS A 72 6.14 17.02 35.76
N ILE A 73 6.76 15.89 36.10
CA ILE A 73 6.49 14.60 35.47
C ILE A 73 5.34 13.90 36.19
N PHE A 74 4.37 13.40 35.42
CA PHE A 74 3.22 12.67 35.94
C PHE A 74 3.34 11.19 35.63
N ARG A 75 3.02 10.36 36.62
CA ARG A 75 2.84 8.92 36.49
C ARG A 75 1.36 8.59 36.46
N PHE A 76 0.98 7.76 35.50
CA PHE A 76 -0.39 7.29 35.35
C PHE A 76 -0.48 5.80 35.59
N TYR A 77 -1.50 5.39 36.35
CA TYR A 77 -1.83 3.99 36.63
C TYR A 77 -3.10 3.62 35.87
N ILE A 78 -3.01 2.65 34.97
CA ILE A 78 -4.14 2.05 34.26
C ILE A 78 -4.26 0.58 34.67
N LYS A 79 -5.48 0.05 34.71
CA LYS A 79 -5.71 -1.39 34.86
C LYS A 79 -5.94 -2.06 33.51
N CYS A 80 -5.28 -3.18 33.27
CA CYS A 80 -5.52 -4.00 32.08
C CYS A 80 -6.96 -4.54 32.08
N THR A 81 -7.59 -4.62 30.90
CA THR A 81 -9.00 -5.06 30.80
C THR A 81 -9.22 -6.55 31.05
N LEU A 82 -8.19 -7.39 30.88
CA LEU A 82 -8.29 -8.83 31.12
C LEU A 82 -7.84 -9.21 32.54
N CYS A 83 -6.57 -8.96 32.87
CA CYS A 83 -5.97 -9.43 34.13
C CYS A 83 -6.07 -8.44 35.30
N SER A 84 -6.61 -7.24 35.07
CA SER A 84 -6.66 -6.15 36.08
C SER A 84 -5.30 -5.75 36.67
N ALA A 85 -4.18 -6.22 36.09
CA ALA A 85 -2.83 -5.80 36.47
C ALA A 85 -2.66 -4.31 36.21
N GLU A 86 -1.90 -3.65 37.10
CA GLU A 86 -1.63 -2.23 37.01
C GLU A 86 -0.45 -1.98 36.07
N ILE A 87 -0.67 -1.10 35.10
CA ILE A 87 0.31 -0.67 34.12
C ILE A 87 0.62 0.79 34.43
N THR A 88 1.92 1.11 34.51
CA THR A 88 2.39 2.47 34.79
C THR A 88 3.16 3.06 33.61
N PHE A 89 2.90 4.33 33.34
CA PHE A 89 3.67 5.10 32.37
C PHE A 89 3.85 6.54 32.86
N LYS A 90 4.99 7.13 32.49
CA LYS A 90 5.38 8.51 32.80
C LYS A 90 5.23 9.41 31.58
N THR A 91 5.10 10.71 31.83
CA THR A 91 5.21 11.76 30.80
C THR A 91 6.68 12.12 30.56
N ASP A 92 7.13 12.12 29.31
CA ASP A 92 8.49 12.51 28.92
C ASP A 92 8.49 13.85 28.17
N PRO A 93 8.62 14.98 28.87
CA PRO A 93 8.59 16.31 28.25
C PRO A 93 9.74 16.55 27.26
N LYS A 94 10.87 15.85 27.39
CA LYS A 94 12.00 15.93 26.44
C LYS A 94 11.62 15.51 25.02
N ASN A 95 10.88 14.41 24.89
CA ASN A 95 10.53 13.79 23.61
C ASN A 95 9.07 14.02 23.21
N THR A 96 8.31 14.81 23.98
CA THR A 96 6.85 15.00 23.82
C THR A 96 6.05 13.68 23.79
N ASP A 97 6.55 12.66 24.49
CA ASP A 97 6.01 11.30 24.47
C ASP A 97 5.82 10.78 25.91
N TYR A 98 5.51 9.50 26.06
CA TYR A 98 5.31 8.83 27.35
C TYR A 98 6.14 7.56 27.45
N ALA A 99 6.94 7.39 28.50
CA ALA A 99 7.67 6.14 28.77
C ALA A 99 6.80 5.12 29.51
N ALA A 100 6.81 3.86 29.06
CA ALA A 100 6.27 2.75 29.83
C ALA A 100 7.28 2.36 30.94
N GLU A 101 6.82 2.27 32.19
CA GLU A 101 7.66 1.85 33.32
C GLU A 101 7.41 0.39 33.68
N HIS A 102 6.18 0.07 34.13
CA HIS A 102 5.84 -1.25 34.67
C HIS A 102 4.56 -1.80 34.04
N GLY A 103 4.52 -3.13 33.89
CA GLY A 103 3.30 -3.88 33.54
C GLY A 103 2.97 -3.97 32.05
N ALA A 104 3.64 -3.19 31.19
CA ALA A 104 3.46 -3.30 29.75
C ALA A 104 4.73 -2.93 28.97
N SER A 105 4.93 -3.60 27.84
CA SER A 105 5.92 -3.21 26.83
C SER A 105 5.25 -2.38 25.74
N ARG A 106 5.97 -1.38 25.22
CA ARG A 106 5.56 -0.70 23.99
C ARG A 106 5.58 -1.66 22.81
N ASN A 107 4.61 -1.53 21.91
CA ASN A 107 4.69 -2.24 20.64
C ASN A 107 5.81 -1.63 19.80
N PHE A 108 6.58 -2.49 19.14
CA PHE A 108 7.70 -2.07 18.32
C PHE A 108 7.20 -1.40 17.03
N GLU A 109 7.62 -0.15 16.81
CA GLU A 109 7.35 0.61 15.58
C GLU A 109 8.67 0.71 14.79
N PRO A 110 8.87 -0.06 13.70
CA PRO A 110 10.14 -0.11 12.96
C PRO A 110 10.66 1.27 12.53
N TRP A 111 9.77 2.14 12.09
CA TRP A 111 10.10 3.51 11.65
C TRP A 111 10.65 4.41 12.76
N ARG A 112 10.51 4.05 14.04
CA ARG A 112 11.07 4.81 15.17
C ARG A 112 12.54 4.47 15.39
N GLU A 113 12.92 3.20 15.26
CA GLU A 113 14.32 2.78 15.32
C GLU A 113 15.07 3.21 14.06
N GLU A 114 14.46 3.08 12.87
CA GLU A 114 15.06 3.57 11.62
C GLU A 114 15.45 5.05 11.72
N LYS A 115 14.57 5.89 12.31
CA LYS A 115 14.89 7.30 12.55
C LYS A 115 16.00 7.51 13.56
N ALA A 116 16.04 6.72 14.64
CA ALA A 116 17.11 6.85 15.64
C ALA A 116 18.47 6.49 15.01
N VAL A 117 18.52 5.38 14.27
CA VAL A 117 19.72 4.92 13.56
C VAL A 117 20.12 5.90 12.46
N GLU A 118 19.16 6.41 11.65
CA GLU A 118 19.45 7.41 10.64
C GLU A 118 20.00 8.71 11.22
N GLU A 119 19.46 9.19 12.35
CA GLU A 119 19.97 10.38 13.02
C GLU A 119 21.35 10.14 13.62
N GLU A 120 21.62 8.97 14.21
CA GLU A 120 22.95 8.56 14.67
C GLU A 120 23.96 8.50 13.52
N ASP A 121 23.59 7.88 12.40
CA ASP A 121 24.42 7.79 11.19
C ASP A 121 24.66 9.16 10.57
N ARG A 122 23.66 10.05 10.58
CA ARG A 122 23.82 11.44 10.12
C ARG A 122 24.73 12.23 11.04
N LEU A 123 24.57 12.11 12.36
CA LEU A 123 25.43 12.80 13.32
C LEU A 123 26.88 12.33 13.17
N ALA A 124 27.11 11.03 13.04
CA ALA A 124 28.43 10.45 12.83
C ALA A 124 29.08 10.97 11.54
N LYS A 125 28.32 11.06 10.45
CA LYS A 125 28.81 11.67 9.19
C LYS A 125 29.16 13.14 9.37
N LEU A 126 28.32 13.92 10.05
CA LEU A 126 28.58 15.34 10.30
C LEU A 126 29.80 15.54 11.20
N GLU A 127 29.97 14.77 12.27
CA GLU A 127 31.16 14.82 13.13
C GLU A 127 32.44 14.47 12.36
N GLU A 128 32.38 13.49 11.45
CA GLU A 128 33.50 13.12 10.60
C GLU A 128 33.85 14.20 9.55
N GLU A 129 32.84 14.94 9.06
CA GLU A 129 32.98 16.00 8.08
C GLU A 129 33.42 17.34 8.70
N GLU A 130 32.93 17.66 9.90
CA GLU A 130 33.35 18.84 10.67
C GLU A 130 34.81 18.74 11.11
N ASN A 131 35.27 17.54 11.45
CA ASN A 131 36.65 17.29 11.82
C ASN A 131 37.61 17.28 10.59
N ASN A 132 37.10 17.17 9.35
CA ASN A 132 37.95 17.18 8.16
C ASN A 132 37.25 17.74 6.90
N PRO A 133 37.53 19.01 6.50
CA PRO A 133 36.89 19.63 5.35
C PRO A 133 37.26 18.96 4.01
N MET A 134 38.41 18.27 3.92
CA MET A 134 38.76 17.50 2.72
C MET A 134 37.88 16.26 2.56
N LYS A 135 37.54 15.59 3.66
CA LYS A 135 36.64 14.42 3.65
C LYS A 135 35.22 14.80 3.24
N ALA A 136 34.73 15.96 3.69
CA ALA A 136 33.45 16.49 3.25
C ALA A 136 33.43 16.80 1.73
N LEU A 137 34.54 17.31 1.18
CA LEU A 137 34.66 17.54 -0.25
C LEU A 137 34.71 16.22 -1.02
N GLU A 138 35.45 15.22 -0.54
CA GLU A 138 35.52 13.88 -1.11
C GLU A 138 34.14 13.22 -1.13
N ASN A 139 33.39 13.24 -0.02
CA ASN A 139 32.03 12.71 0.05
C ASN A 139 31.10 13.36 -0.98
N ARG A 140 31.10 14.70 -1.10
CA ARG A 140 30.28 15.41 -2.10
C ARG A 140 30.63 15.02 -3.53
N THR A 141 31.92 14.85 -3.83
CA THR A 141 32.36 14.45 -5.18
C THR A 141 32.00 12.99 -5.49
N VAL A 142 32.10 12.09 -4.50
CA VAL A 142 31.68 10.69 -4.61
C VAL A 142 30.17 10.59 -4.80
N ASP A 143 29.38 11.35 -4.04
CA ASP A 143 27.92 11.36 -4.19
C ASP A 143 27.49 11.95 -5.53
N SER A 144 28.11 13.05 -5.96
CA SER A 144 27.88 13.61 -7.31
C SER A 144 28.20 12.59 -8.41
N LYS A 145 29.29 11.84 -8.25
CA LYS A 145 29.68 10.79 -9.20
C LYS A 145 28.66 9.64 -9.22
N ARG A 146 28.22 9.18 -8.05
CA ARG A 146 27.17 8.15 -7.93
C ARG A 146 25.87 8.61 -8.60
N GLU A 147 25.45 9.85 -8.40
CA GLU A 147 24.27 10.42 -9.05
C GLU A 147 24.41 10.44 -10.58
N MET A 148 25.58 10.83 -11.10
CA MET A 148 25.86 10.76 -12.54
C MET A 148 25.79 9.33 -13.08
N ASP A 149 26.45 8.38 -12.41
CA ASP A 149 26.47 6.96 -12.80
C ASP A 149 25.04 6.35 -12.79
N ILE A 150 24.21 6.73 -11.80
CA ILE A 150 22.81 6.30 -11.71
C ILE A 150 21.98 6.88 -12.86
N LEU A 151 22.19 8.16 -13.21
CA LEU A 151 21.48 8.81 -14.31
C LEU A 151 21.86 8.19 -15.67
N ASP A 152 23.13 7.88 -15.87
CA ASP A 152 23.61 7.20 -17.09
C ASP A 152 23.03 5.79 -17.20
N ALA A 153 23.07 5.00 -16.12
CA ALA A 153 22.45 3.68 -16.07
C ALA A 153 20.93 3.72 -16.34
N LEU A 154 20.23 4.74 -15.84
CA LEU A 154 18.80 4.95 -16.13
C LEU A 154 18.57 5.32 -17.60
N GLN A 155 19.44 6.12 -18.22
CA GLN A 155 19.37 6.45 -19.64
C GLN A 155 19.60 5.21 -20.51
N ASP A 156 20.56 4.36 -20.15
CA ASP A 156 20.82 3.09 -20.81
C ASP A 156 19.63 2.13 -20.74
N ILE A 157 19.01 2.01 -19.57
CA ILE A 157 17.80 1.19 -19.40
C ILE A 157 16.65 1.76 -20.24
N ARG A 158 16.45 3.08 -20.25
CA ARG A 158 15.41 3.71 -21.09
C ARG A 158 15.70 3.53 -22.57
N ALA A 159 16.94 3.65 -23.01
CA ALA A 159 17.33 3.46 -24.41
C ALA A 159 17.20 1.99 -24.84
N ARG A 160 17.51 1.04 -23.96
CA ARG A 160 17.29 -0.39 -24.18
C ARG A 160 15.79 -0.70 -24.25
N ASN A 161 14.99 -0.19 -23.32
CA ASN A 161 13.54 -0.40 -23.31
C ASN A 161 12.88 0.23 -24.55
N ALA A 162 13.27 1.45 -24.93
CA ALA A 162 12.77 2.09 -26.15
C ALA A 162 13.19 1.33 -27.43
N ARG A 163 14.36 0.68 -27.45
CA ARG A 163 14.75 -0.22 -28.55
C ARG A 163 13.88 -1.48 -28.56
N ASN A 164 13.69 -2.11 -27.41
CA ASN A 164 12.82 -3.30 -27.30
C ASN A 164 11.36 -2.99 -27.68
N GLU A 165 10.85 -1.81 -27.34
CA GLU A 165 9.51 -1.35 -27.76
C GLU A 165 9.44 -1.11 -29.27
N ARG A 166 10.46 -0.49 -29.89
CA ARG A 166 10.51 -0.26 -31.34
C ARG A 166 10.70 -1.53 -32.16
N VAL A 167 11.44 -2.51 -31.64
CA VAL A 167 11.63 -3.82 -32.28
C VAL A 167 10.33 -4.63 -32.26
N GLY A 168 9.34 -4.24 -31.45
CA GLY A 168 8.04 -4.90 -31.38
C GLY A 168 8.12 -6.21 -30.63
N GLN A 169 7.22 -6.38 -29.65
CA GLN A 169 6.82 -7.64 -29.01
C GLN A 169 7.83 -8.79 -29.12
N GLY A 170 8.71 -8.94 -28.13
CA GLY A 170 9.67 -10.05 -28.04
C GLY A 170 9.07 -11.46 -28.07
N VAL A 171 7.75 -11.59 -28.17
CA VAL A 171 7.05 -12.86 -28.42
C VAL A 171 7.30 -13.36 -29.85
N ASP A 172 7.40 -12.48 -30.85
CA ASP A 172 7.60 -12.88 -32.26
C ASP A 172 9.07 -13.18 -32.57
N LEU A 173 10.02 -12.60 -31.82
CA LEU A 173 11.46 -12.80 -32.01
C LEU A 173 11.97 -14.06 -31.29
N LEU A 174 11.47 -14.35 -30.07
CA LEU A 174 11.70 -15.63 -29.39
C LEU A 174 10.97 -16.77 -30.11
N ALA A 175 9.77 -16.54 -30.64
CA ALA A 175 9.09 -17.53 -31.47
C ALA A 175 9.90 -17.82 -32.75
N ARG A 176 10.43 -16.80 -33.45
CA ARG A 176 11.26 -17.00 -34.64
C ARG A 176 12.60 -17.68 -34.38
N ILE A 177 13.25 -17.38 -33.24
CA ILE A 177 14.50 -18.05 -32.85
C ILE A 177 14.22 -19.51 -32.50
N ASN A 178 13.16 -19.79 -31.71
CA ASN A 178 12.78 -21.16 -31.38
C ASN A 178 12.32 -21.94 -32.62
N THR A 179 11.58 -21.33 -33.56
CA THR A 179 11.20 -22.02 -34.81
C THR A 179 12.41 -22.29 -35.70
N GLN A 180 13.40 -21.39 -35.76
CA GLN A 180 14.64 -21.63 -36.50
C GLN A 180 15.47 -22.76 -35.87
N GLU A 181 15.58 -22.79 -34.54
CA GLU A 181 16.29 -23.88 -33.83
C GLU A 181 15.59 -25.23 -34.03
N ILE A 182 14.26 -25.27 -34.03
CA ILE A 182 13.47 -26.49 -34.30
C ILE A 182 13.60 -26.93 -35.78
N GLU A 183 13.56 -25.99 -36.73
CA GLU A 183 13.73 -26.28 -38.16
C GLU A 183 15.14 -26.84 -38.47
N ASP A 184 16.18 -26.33 -37.81
CA ASP A 184 17.56 -26.82 -37.96
C ASP A 184 17.75 -28.22 -37.33
N GLU A 185 17.05 -28.53 -36.23
CA GLU A 185 17.07 -29.86 -35.60
C GLU A 185 16.28 -30.91 -36.39
N GLU A 186 15.07 -30.58 -36.87
CA GLU A 186 14.24 -31.49 -37.68
C GLU A 186 14.88 -31.80 -39.04
N THR A 187 15.53 -30.83 -39.67
CA THR A 187 16.23 -31.04 -40.94
C THR A 187 17.44 -31.96 -40.77
N ALA A 188 18.21 -31.82 -39.68
CA ALA A 188 19.32 -32.69 -39.36
C ALA A 188 18.89 -34.14 -39.01
N GLU A 189 17.73 -34.32 -38.37
CA GLU A 189 17.19 -35.66 -38.10
C GLU A 189 16.66 -36.35 -39.36
N ARG A 190 16.03 -35.61 -40.28
CA ARG A 190 15.58 -36.16 -41.57
C ARG A 190 16.74 -36.65 -42.43
N GLU A 191 17.85 -35.90 -42.48
CA GLU A 191 19.06 -36.34 -43.20
C GLU A 191 19.65 -37.63 -42.60
N ARG A 192 19.63 -37.80 -41.28
CA ARG A 192 20.09 -39.05 -40.63
C ARG A 192 19.19 -40.24 -40.95
N LEU A 193 17.88 -40.06 -40.95
CA LEU A 193 16.91 -41.10 -41.28
C LEU A 193 17.03 -41.50 -42.76
N GLU A 194 17.21 -40.54 -43.67
CA GLU A 194 17.46 -40.80 -45.09
C GLU A 194 18.75 -41.58 -45.31
N GLU A 195 19.83 -41.27 -44.57
CA GLU A 195 21.06 -42.06 -44.61
C GLU A 195 20.89 -43.50 -44.08
N GLU A 196 20.06 -43.70 -43.06
CA GLU A 196 19.75 -45.03 -42.50
C GLU A 196 18.86 -45.84 -43.45
N ASP A 197 17.87 -45.20 -44.06
CA ASP A 197 17.02 -45.80 -45.10
C ASP A 197 17.83 -46.12 -46.36
N GLU A 198 18.76 -45.26 -46.79
CA GLU A 198 19.64 -45.57 -47.92
C GLU A 198 20.57 -46.75 -47.64
N LYS A 199 21.04 -46.91 -46.39
CA LYS A 199 21.83 -48.07 -45.94
C LYS A 199 20.96 -49.33 -45.95
N LEU A 200 19.74 -49.25 -45.43
CA LEU A 200 18.76 -50.34 -45.46
C LEU A 200 18.37 -50.74 -46.89
N VAL A 201 18.12 -49.77 -47.77
CA VAL A 201 17.86 -50.00 -49.20
C VAL A 201 19.06 -50.66 -49.86
N ARG A 202 20.30 -50.22 -49.57
CA ARG A 202 21.52 -50.90 -50.04
C ARG A 202 21.61 -52.33 -49.55
N GLU A 203 21.30 -52.60 -48.28
CA GLU A 203 21.31 -53.95 -47.72
C GLU A 203 20.21 -54.84 -48.33
N VAL A 204 19.00 -54.31 -48.52
CA VAL A 204 17.86 -55.02 -49.11
C VAL A 204 18.11 -55.29 -50.60
N PHE A 205 18.60 -54.33 -51.37
CA PHE A 205 18.97 -54.56 -52.78
C PHE A 205 20.19 -55.46 -52.94
N SER A 206 21.10 -55.53 -51.96
CA SER A 206 22.19 -56.53 -51.96
C SER A 206 21.71 -57.96 -51.63
N LYS A 207 20.61 -58.08 -50.88
CA LYS A 207 19.98 -59.37 -50.52
C LYS A 207 18.95 -59.84 -51.56
N VAL A 208 18.41 -58.95 -52.38
CA VAL A 208 17.58 -59.29 -53.54
C VAL A 208 18.48 -59.52 -54.75
N ALA A 209 19.19 -60.64 -54.75
CA ALA A 209 19.73 -61.20 -55.98
C ALA A 209 18.57 -61.81 -56.78
N ILE A 210 18.19 -61.17 -57.89
CA ILE A 210 17.19 -61.68 -58.83
C ILE A 210 17.89 -62.72 -59.74
N PRO A 211 17.51 -64.02 -59.72
CA PRO A 211 17.66 -64.87 -60.89
C PRO A 211 16.53 -64.56 -61.88
N SER A 212 16.87 -64.50 -63.17
CA SER A 212 15.93 -64.23 -64.25
C SER A 212 14.82 -65.28 -64.33
N GLY A 213 13.56 -64.83 -64.33
CA GLY A 213 12.46 -65.57 -64.95
C GLY A 213 11.23 -65.92 -64.08
N SER A 214 10.06 -65.57 -64.63
CA SER A 214 8.71 -66.09 -64.40
C SER A 214 7.86 -65.55 -63.21
N GLU A 215 6.71 -64.99 -63.62
CA GLU A 215 5.34 -65.06 -63.09
C GLU A 215 5.04 -65.13 -61.57
N THR A 216 4.39 -64.04 -61.12
CA THR A 216 3.30 -63.90 -60.12
C THR A 216 3.26 -64.76 -58.86
N LYS A 217 3.16 -64.10 -57.68
CA LYS A 217 2.14 -64.36 -56.64
C LYS A 217 2.17 -63.29 -55.53
N MET A 218 1.04 -62.61 -55.39
CA MET A 218 0.64 -61.77 -54.27
C MET A 218 0.39 -62.64 -53.02
N VAL A 219 1.09 -62.33 -51.92
CA VAL A 219 0.93 -63.02 -50.61
C VAL A 219 -0.02 -62.20 -49.74
N THR A 220 -1.21 -62.73 -49.48
CA THR A 220 -2.17 -62.18 -48.53
C THR A 220 -2.03 -62.88 -47.18
N VAL A 221 -1.81 -62.12 -46.11
CA VAL A 221 -1.84 -62.64 -44.73
C VAL A 221 -3.22 -62.36 -44.13
N LYS A 222 -4.03 -63.42 -44.01
CA LYS A 222 -5.26 -63.43 -43.22
C LYS A 222 -4.91 -63.76 -41.76
N ARG A 223 -5.32 -62.93 -40.81
CA ARG A 223 -5.47 -63.33 -39.40
C ARG A 223 -6.95 -63.40 -39.05
N LYS A 224 -7.36 -64.55 -38.52
CA LYS A 224 -8.68 -64.82 -37.96
C LYS A 224 -8.69 -64.30 -36.52
N ALA A 225 -9.71 -63.52 -36.17
CA ALA A 225 -10.08 -63.24 -34.79
C ALA A 225 -11.09 -64.30 -34.36
N ASP A 226 -10.89 -64.91 -33.18
CA ASP A 226 -11.89 -65.71 -32.49
C ASP A 226 -12.42 -64.87 -31.31
N ASP A 227 -13.74 -64.75 -31.22
CA ASP A 227 -14.49 -63.99 -30.22
C ASP A 227 -14.53 -64.70 -28.86
N VAL A 228 -13.87 -64.15 -27.83
CA VAL A 228 -14.27 -64.25 -26.42
C VAL A 228 -13.78 -63.01 -25.65
N GLU A 229 -14.69 -62.11 -25.30
CA GLU A 229 -14.40 -60.96 -24.43
C GLU A 229 -14.51 -61.35 -22.94
N PRO A 230 -13.52 -61.03 -22.09
CA PRO A 230 -13.62 -61.23 -20.64
C PRO A 230 -14.39 -60.08 -19.97
N THR A 231 -15.22 -60.41 -18.99
CA THR A 231 -16.11 -59.46 -18.29
C THR A 231 -15.37 -58.52 -17.33
N LEU A 232 -15.89 -57.29 -17.25
CA LEU A 232 -15.34 -56.09 -16.60
C LEU A 232 -15.07 -56.18 -15.09
N GLN A 233 -15.51 -57.22 -14.38
CA GLN A 233 -15.21 -57.40 -12.96
C GLN A 233 -13.90 -58.16 -12.69
N SER A 234 -13.30 -58.77 -13.71
CA SER A 234 -12.06 -59.54 -13.60
C SER A 234 -10.80 -58.70 -13.79
N LEU A 235 -10.93 -57.47 -14.29
CA LEU A 235 -9.81 -56.59 -14.63
C LEU A 235 -9.51 -55.53 -13.56
N LEU A 236 -10.25 -55.53 -12.44
CA LEU A 236 -10.04 -54.58 -11.35
C LEU A 236 -9.27 -55.25 -10.19
N PRO A 237 -8.21 -54.61 -9.66
CA PRO A 237 -7.53 -55.09 -8.46
C PRO A 237 -8.43 -54.92 -7.22
N ASP A 238 -8.25 -55.79 -6.22
CA ASP A 238 -9.18 -55.91 -5.07
C ASP A 238 -9.35 -54.62 -4.23
N SER A 239 -8.42 -53.67 -4.33
CA SER A 239 -8.54 -52.35 -3.71
C SER A 239 -9.63 -51.47 -4.36
N ALA A 240 -9.87 -51.64 -5.66
CA ALA A 240 -10.90 -50.90 -6.39
C ALA A 240 -12.31 -51.43 -6.11
N ARG A 241 -12.46 -52.67 -5.65
CA ARG A 241 -13.75 -53.26 -5.24
C ARG A 241 -14.29 -52.67 -3.92
N GLN A 242 -13.42 -52.09 -3.09
CA GLN A 242 -13.78 -51.57 -1.76
C GLN A 242 -14.16 -50.07 -1.75
N LEU A 243 -13.86 -49.33 -2.81
CA LEU A 243 -14.07 -47.87 -2.87
C LEU A 243 -15.40 -47.45 -3.49
N ILE A 244 -16.17 -48.39 -4.03
CA ILE A 244 -17.49 -48.14 -4.65
C ILE A 244 -18.59 -47.95 -3.58
N THR A 245 -18.28 -48.18 -2.29
CA THR A 245 -19.30 -48.23 -1.22
C THR A 245 -19.52 -46.95 -0.41
N SER A 246 -18.86 -45.81 -0.68
CA SER A 246 -19.10 -44.60 0.14
C SER A 246 -18.96 -43.28 -0.61
N VAL A 247 -20.11 -42.72 -0.98
CA VAL A 247 -20.29 -41.34 -1.47
C VAL A 247 -20.90 -40.47 -0.35
N SER A 248 -20.46 -39.22 -0.18
CA SER A 248 -21.37 -38.05 -0.04
C SER A 248 -20.63 -36.69 -0.15
N LEU A 249 -21.22 -35.79 -0.94
CA LEU A 249 -20.80 -34.41 -1.25
C LEU A 249 -21.30 -33.37 -0.20
N GLN A 250 -20.69 -32.16 -0.15
CA GLN A 250 -21.28 -30.84 -0.54
C GLN A 250 -20.50 -29.57 -0.06
N PRO A 251 -20.75 -28.36 -0.64
CA PRO A 251 -19.75 -27.28 -0.80
C PRO A 251 -20.12 -25.83 -0.29
N ALA A 252 -19.13 -24.93 -0.45
CA ALA A 252 -19.16 -23.46 -0.75
C ALA A 252 -19.67 -22.38 0.25
N ALA A 253 -18.91 -21.25 0.38
CA ALA A 253 -19.35 -19.86 0.07
C ALA A 253 -18.37 -18.71 0.47
N LYS A 254 -18.36 -17.64 -0.35
CA LYS A 254 -17.63 -16.33 -0.27
C LYS A 254 -18.37 -15.23 0.54
N LYS A 255 -17.66 -14.13 0.91
CA LYS A 255 -18.07 -12.67 1.00
C LYS A 255 -17.05 -11.87 1.85
N LYS A 256 -16.82 -10.53 1.84
CA LYS A 256 -17.13 -9.32 1.04
C LYS A 256 -16.29 -8.12 1.63
N LYS A 257 -16.19 -7.02 0.87
CA LYS A 257 -15.48 -5.73 1.07
C LYS A 257 -16.21 -4.70 1.97
N LEU A 258 -15.50 -3.72 2.56
CA LEU A 258 -16.06 -2.46 3.14
C LEU A 258 -15.13 -1.24 2.95
N GLU A 259 -15.74 -0.08 2.68
CA GLU A 259 -15.16 1.26 2.47
C GLU A 259 -15.16 2.15 3.74
N GLY A 260 -14.41 3.26 3.73
CA GLY A 260 -14.51 4.35 4.72
C GLY A 260 -13.86 5.68 4.30
N LYS A 261 -14.62 6.78 4.48
CA LYS A 261 -14.44 8.21 4.10
C LYS A 261 -13.44 9.05 4.92
N GLY A 262 -13.00 10.20 4.35
CA GLY A 262 -12.57 11.43 5.07
C GLY A 262 -12.22 12.57 4.09
N LYS A 263 -13.00 13.66 3.97
CA LYS A 263 -13.06 14.96 4.68
C LYS A 263 -12.09 16.05 4.18
N ASN A 264 -12.66 17.24 3.98
CA ASN A 264 -12.17 18.42 3.26
C ASN A 264 -11.25 19.32 4.09
N ALA A 265 -10.36 20.06 3.43
CA ALA A 265 -9.77 21.31 3.94
C ALA A 265 -9.47 22.26 2.75
N LEU A 266 -10.05 23.45 2.78
CA LEU A 266 -9.77 24.59 1.90
C LEU A 266 -8.98 25.61 2.72
N GLY A 267 -7.81 26.02 2.23
CA GLY A 267 -6.98 27.07 2.84
C GLY A 267 -6.87 28.26 1.89
N ILE A 268 -7.39 29.40 2.31
CA ILE A 268 -7.24 30.71 1.65
C ILE A 268 -6.15 31.47 2.41
N LYS A 269 -5.14 31.99 1.71
CA LYS A 269 -4.08 32.84 2.28
C LYS A 269 -4.64 34.23 2.59
N VAL A 270 -4.77 34.49 3.88
CA VAL A 270 -5.21 35.75 4.50
C VAL A 270 -3.99 36.36 5.15
N SER A 271 -3.30 37.27 4.46
CA SER A 271 -2.26 38.09 5.10
C SER A 271 -2.06 39.42 4.36
N LEU A 272 -1.94 39.42 3.03
CA LEU A 272 -1.66 40.66 2.28
C LEU A 272 -2.90 41.46 1.85
N LEU A 273 -4.09 40.85 1.87
CA LEU A 273 -5.36 41.57 1.66
C LEU A 273 -5.87 42.24 2.94
N ILE A 274 -5.43 41.82 4.13
CA ILE A 274 -5.91 42.42 5.38
C ILE A 274 -5.36 43.84 5.50
N GLU A 275 -4.07 44.10 5.35
CA GLU A 275 -3.52 45.44 5.63
C GLU A 275 -4.09 46.53 4.71
N HIS A 276 -4.26 46.26 3.42
CA HIS A 276 -4.83 47.23 2.47
C HIS A 276 -6.35 47.38 2.60
N ILE A 277 -7.09 46.30 2.86
CA ILE A 277 -8.55 46.36 3.04
C ILE A 277 -8.88 47.01 4.38
N PHE A 278 -8.17 46.66 5.47
CA PHE A 278 -8.44 47.17 6.81
C PHE A 278 -8.15 48.67 6.91
N ASN A 279 -7.08 49.16 6.28
CA ASN A 279 -6.77 50.59 6.25
C ASN A 279 -7.75 51.38 5.35
N GLY A 280 -8.16 50.83 4.21
CA GLY A 280 -9.13 51.46 3.31
C GLY A 280 -10.56 51.51 3.87
N THR A 281 -11.06 50.40 4.45
CA THR A 281 -12.42 50.35 5.03
C THR A 281 -12.52 51.18 6.29
N ARG A 282 -11.43 51.33 7.05
CA ARG A 282 -11.39 52.13 8.28
C ARG A 282 -11.43 53.62 8.00
N LEU A 283 -10.64 54.11 7.03
CA LEU A 283 -10.70 55.52 6.63
C LEU A 283 -12.08 55.87 6.08
N TYR A 284 -12.71 54.95 5.36
CA TYR A 284 -14.07 55.11 4.87
C TYR A 284 -15.12 55.18 6.00
N ALA A 285 -15.05 54.28 6.98
CA ALA A 285 -15.98 54.28 8.12
C ALA A 285 -15.84 55.50 9.03
N ILE A 286 -14.60 55.98 9.23
CA ILE A 286 -14.33 57.22 9.99
C ILE A 286 -14.84 58.44 9.23
N ASN A 287 -14.66 58.50 7.91
CA ASN A 287 -15.20 59.60 7.10
C ASN A 287 -16.74 59.63 7.17
N ILE A 288 -17.41 58.48 7.10
CA ILE A 288 -18.89 58.40 7.27
C ILE A 288 -19.31 58.93 8.64
N ALA A 289 -18.63 58.51 9.71
CA ALA A 289 -19.00 58.95 11.07
C ALA A 289 -18.71 60.44 11.34
N ILE A 290 -17.73 61.03 10.64
CA ILE A 290 -17.43 62.47 10.73
C ILE A 290 -18.45 63.28 9.91
N ASP A 291 -18.84 62.78 8.75
CA ASP A 291 -19.87 63.39 7.90
C ASP A 291 -21.27 63.31 8.54
N ASP A 292 -21.58 62.23 9.28
CA ASP A 292 -22.87 62.09 9.99
C ASP A 292 -23.03 63.04 11.20
N ASN A 293 -21.93 63.61 11.72
CA ASN A 293 -21.94 64.47 12.91
C ASN A 293 -21.50 65.93 12.64
N ASP A 294 -21.20 66.31 11.38
CA ASP A 294 -20.73 67.65 10.97
C ASP A 294 -19.43 68.14 11.69
N LEU A 295 -18.49 67.23 12.02
CA LEU A 295 -17.20 67.56 12.67
C LEU A 295 -16.03 67.67 11.68
N GLN A 296 -16.24 68.25 10.49
CA GLN A 296 -15.19 68.29 9.45
C GLN A 296 -13.95 69.11 9.86
N ASP A 297 -14.12 70.15 10.68
CA ASP A 297 -13.03 71.01 11.15
C ASP A 297 -12.09 70.32 12.17
N GLU A 298 -12.57 69.29 12.87
CA GLU A 298 -11.81 68.54 13.88
C GLU A 298 -11.25 67.20 13.36
N ARG A 299 -11.51 66.89 12.08
CA ARG A 299 -11.12 65.63 11.43
C ARG A 299 -9.64 65.30 11.58
N ASP A 300 -8.79 66.29 11.32
CA ASP A 300 -7.33 66.08 11.35
C ASP A 300 -6.83 65.85 12.79
N ALA A 301 -7.46 66.50 13.78
CA ALA A 301 -7.16 66.29 15.18
C ALA A 301 -7.61 64.88 15.65
N ILE A 302 -8.79 64.43 15.23
CA ILE A 302 -9.31 63.09 15.56
C ILE A 302 -8.44 62.00 14.93
N LEU A 303 -8.01 62.18 13.67
CA LEU A 303 -7.09 61.25 13.01
C LEU A 303 -5.74 61.19 13.72
N ALA A 304 -5.20 62.32 14.16
CA ALA A 304 -3.95 62.38 14.92
C ALA A 304 -4.06 61.72 16.31
N HIS A 305 -5.19 61.89 17.00
CA HIS A 305 -5.43 61.21 18.28
C HIS A 305 -5.63 59.70 18.11
N LEU A 306 -6.30 59.28 17.03
CA LEU A 306 -6.48 57.87 16.71
C LEU A 306 -5.17 57.21 16.28
N SER A 307 -4.30 57.89 15.54
CA SER A 307 -2.97 57.38 15.24
C SER A 307 -2.14 57.22 16.52
N HIS A 308 -2.13 58.23 17.39
CA HIS A 308 -1.46 58.14 18.68
C HIS A 308 -2.02 57.00 19.57
N PHE A 309 -3.34 56.80 19.60
CA PHE A 309 -3.96 55.69 20.32
C PHE A 309 -3.55 54.33 19.72
N MET A 310 -3.49 54.22 18.40
CA MET A 310 -2.98 53.00 17.77
C MET A 310 -1.52 52.75 18.09
N ASP A 311 -0.67 53.77 17.99
CA ASP A 311 0.76 53.61 18.21
C ASP A 311 1.01 53.20 19.67
N SER A 312 0.31 53.81 20.62
CA SER A 312 0.39 53.43 22.04
C SER A 312 -0.16 52.02 22.30
N THR A 313 -1.27 51.62 21.70
CA THR A 313 -1.81 50.26 21.85
C THR A 313 -0.95 49.21 21.17
N PHE A 314 -0.33 49.54 20.03
CA PHE A 314 0.62 48.67 19.34
C PHE A 314 1.91 48.51 20.13
N LEU A 315 2.45 49.58 20.71
CA LEU A 315 3.60 49.51 21.63
C LEU A 315 3.31 48.63 22.85
N ILE A 316 2.10 48.71 23.42
CA ILE A 316 1.69 47.83 24.53
C ILE A 316 1.56 46.38 24.07
N ALA A 317 1.06 46.14 22.85
CA ALA A 317 0.90 44.80 22.29
C ALA A 317 2.22 44.18 21.81
N GLN A 318 3.21 45.01 21.44
CA GLN A 318 4.48 44.61 20.85
C GLN A 318 5.24 43.59 21.71
N ALA A 319 5.26 43.80 23.02
CA ALA A 319 5.95 42.91 23.98
C ALA A 319 5.40 41.47 24.00
N ASN A 320 4.17 41.26 23.53
CA ASN A 320 3.50 39.96 23.51
C ASN A 320 3.28 39.42 22.09
N MET A 321 3.69 40.15 21.06
CA MET A 321 3.57 39.71 19.68
C MET A 321 4.68 38.71 19.36
N ARG A 322 4.26 37.56 18.79
CA ARG A 322 5.17 36.56 18.26
C ARG A 322 5.02 36.47 16.75
N VAL A 323 6.13 36.65 16.04
CA VAL A 323 6.20 36.51 14.58
C VAL A 323 7.01 35.25 14.30
N ASN A 324 6.44 34.31 13.55
CA ASN A 324 7.06 33.01 13.23
C ASN A 324 7.60 32.25 14.47
N GLY A 325 6.95 32.43 15.62
CA GLY A 325 7.32 31.76 16.88
C GLY A 325 8.38 32.47 17.72
N GLN A 326 8.99 33.55 17.24
CA GLN A 326 9.93 34.38 18.00
C GLN A 326 9.24 35.66 18.52
N ASN A 327 9.70 36.19 19.66
CA ASN A 327 9.18 37.45 20.19
C ASN A 327 9.58 38.62 19.28
N PHE A 328 8.70 39.59 19.09
CA PHE A 328 8.94 40.71 18.17
C PHE A 328 10.18 41.55 18.52
N ASP A 329 10.44 41.77 19.82
CA ASP A 329 11.58 42.58 20.28
C ASP A 329 12.95 41.95 20.02
N SER A 330 13.04 40.60 19.89
CA SER A 330 14.29 39.93 19.52
C SER A 330 14.66 40.12 18.04
N ILE A 331 13.70 40.49 17.19
CA ILE A 331 13.90 40.67 15.74
C ILE A 331 14.45 42.08 15.44
N ASN A 332 14.03 43.10 16.20
CA ASN A 332 14.42 44.49 15.93
C ASN A 332 15.77 44.92 16.52
N ALA A 333 16.28 44.25 17.55
CA ALA A 333 17.52 44.65 18.22
C ALA A 333 18.78 44.50 17.33
N ALA A 334 18.72 43.67 16.29
CA ALA A 334 19.86 43.41 15.41
C ALA A 334 19.74 44.08 14.03
N GLY A 335 18.58 44.60 13.62
CA GLY A 335 18.39 45.23 12.29
C GLY A 335 18.83 44.39 11.07
N GLN A 336 19.16 43.12 11.30
CA GLN A 336 19.71 42.13 10.40
C GLN A 336 19.00 40.84 10.78
N ASP A 337 18.51 40.10 9.80
CA ASP A 337 17.74 38.85 9.92
C ASP A 337 16.21 38.98 9.87
N ILE A 338 15.69 39.94 9.11
CA ILE A 338 14.54 39.61 8.28
C ILE A 338 15.13 38.94 7.03
N GLU A 339 15.13 37.61 6.99
CA GLU A 339 15.43 36.84 5.78
C GLU A 339 14.66 37.49 4.62
N ALA A 340 15.39 38.04 3.64
CA ALA A 340 14.77 38.73 2.52
C ALA A 340 13.76 37.77 1.86
N PHE A 341 12.51 38.20 1.77
CA PHE A 341 11.41 37.39 1.24
C PHE A 341 11.81 36.80 -0.11
N ASN A 342 12.01 35.48 -0.13
CA ASN A 342 12.55 34.80 -1.28
C ASN A 342 11.43 34.53 -2.30
N GLU A 343 11.09 35.57 -3.08
CA GLU A 343 9.98 35.56 -4.04
C GLU A 343 10.04 34.37 -5.01
N ALA A 344 11.24 33.93 -5.39
CA ALA A 344 11.45 32.79 -6.27
C ALA A 344 10.98 31.48 -5.62
N LEU A 345 11.24 31.30 -4.32
CA LEU A 345 10.81 30.13 -3.57
C LEU A 345 9.29 30.12 -3.40
N ASP A 346 8.68 31.26 -3.06
CA ASP A 346 7.22 31.33 -2.90
C ASP A 346 6.53 31.09 -4.25
N ARG A 347 6.98 31.71 -5.35
CA ARG A 347 6.47 31.43 -6.71
C ARG A 347 6.54 29.95 -7.06
N ARG A 348 7.60 29.25 -6.66
CA ARG A 348 7.75 27.80 -6.84
C ARG A 348 6.80 27.00 -5.95
N ILE A 349 6.60 27.39 -4.69
CA ILE A 349 5.63 26.75 -3.79
C ILE A 349 4.21 26.90 -4.36
N TRP A 350 3.86 28.07 -4.89
CA TRP A 350 2.58 28.32 -5.52
C TRP A 350 2.36 27.51 -6.81
N SER A 351 3.36 27.43 -7.69
CA SER A 351 3.25 26.61 -8.91
C SER A 351 3.15 25.12 -8.59
N LEU A 352 3.85 24.65 -7.55
CA LEU A 352 3.73 23.27 -7.05
C LEU A 352 2.35 22.99 -6.42
N ALA A 353 1.77 23.96 -5.71
CA ALA A 353 0.42 23.82 -5.15
C ALA A 353 -0.64 23.71 -6.25
N ASP A 354 -0.55 24.53 -7.31
CA ASP A 354 -1.49 24.49 -8.42
C ASP A 354 -1.36 23.20 -9.23
N THR A 355 -0.13 22.78 -9.56
CA THR A 355 0.11 21.49 -10.23
C THR A 355 -0.41 20.31 -9.41
N ARG A 356 -0.22 20.31 -8.08
CA ARG A 356 -0.77 19.29 -7.19
C ARG A 356 -2.30 19.27 -7.22
N LEU A 357 -2.95 20.44 -7.21
CA LEU A 357 -4.40 20.55 -7.28
C LEU A 357 -4.95 20.06 -8.63
N GLN A 358 -4.28 20.39 -9.74
CA GLN A 358 -4.61 19.88 -11.06
C GLN A 358 -4.47 18.35 -11.13
N TRP A 359 -3.42 17.78 -10.53
CA TRP A 359 -3.25 16.32 -10.44
C TRP A 359 -4.37 15.66 -9.64
N HIS A 360 -4.73 16.20 -8.46
CA HIS A 360 -5.86 15.68 -7.69
C HIS A 360 -7.18 15.77 -8.45
N LYS A 361 -7.41 16.85 -9.19
CA LYS A 361 -8.59 17.02 -10.04
C LYS A 361 -8.62 15.98 -11.17
N ARG A 362 -7.49 15.74 -11.85
CA ARG A 362 -7.37 14.67 -12.86
C ARG A 362 -7.63 13.31 -12.24
N MET A 363 -6.95 12.95 -11.14
CA MET A 363 -7.14 11.66 -10.46
C MET A 363 -8.60 11.45 -10.01
N ALA A 364 -9.26 12.48 -9.48
CA ALA A 364 -10.66 12.41 -9.09
C ALA A 364 -11.58 12.21 -10.30
N LYS A 365 -11.32 12.90 -11.41
CA LYS A 365 -12.05 12.74 -12.68
C LYS A 365 -11.87 11.33 -13.24
N THR A 366 -10.63 10.86 -13.34
CA THR A 366 -10.30 9.49 -13.79
C THR A 366 -10.93 8.42 -12.91
N ARG A 367 -10.91 8.57 -11.58
CA ARG A 367 -11.56 7.63 -10.64
C ARG A 367 -13.09 7.59 -10.76
N ARG A 368 -13.72 8.65 -11.28
CA ARG A 368 -15.17 8.71 -11.50
C ARG A 368 -15.55 8.14 -12.87
N GLU A 369 -14.81 8.52 -13.92
CA GLU A 369 -15.17 8.25 -15.31
C GLU A 369 -14.68 6.87 -15.78
N VAL A 370 -13.44 6.50 -15.48
CA VAL A 370 -12.82 5.28 -16.03
C VAL A 370 -13.56 4.01 -15.60
N PRO A 371 -13.95 3.80 -14.32
CA PRO A 371 -14.67 2.59 -13.94
C PRO A 371 -16.01 2.45 -14.66
N THR A 372 -16.74 3.55 -14.85
CA THR A 372 -18.03 3.56 -15.56
C THR A 372 -17.85 3.32 -17.05
N GLU A 373 -16.85 3.95 -17.69
CA GLU A 373 -16.52 3.71 -19.10
C GLU A 373 -16.07 2.28 -19.33
N THR A 374 -15.26 1.73 -18.42
CA THR A 374 -14.77 0.34 -18.49
C THR A 374 -15.93 -0.63 -18.32
N GLN A 375 -16.85 -0.38 -17.38
CA GLN A 375 -18.05 -1.18 -17.21
C GLN A 375 -18.93 -1.15 -18.46
N MET A 376 -19.14 0.03 -19.05
CA MET A 376 -19.90 0.17 -20.30
C MET A 376 -19.24 -0.62 -21.43
N ARG A 377 -17.93 -0.46 -21.65
CA ARG A 377 -17.17 -1.22 -22.67
C ARG A 377 -17.26 -2.73 -22.47
N ILE A 378 -17.11 -3.20 -21.24
CA ILE A 378 -17.25 -4.63 -20.93
C ILE A 378 -18.67 -5.10 -21.22
N SER A 379 -19.69 -4.33 -20.82
CA SER A 379 -21.08 -4.70 -21.06
C SER A 379 -21.44 -4.71 -22.56
N THR A 380 -20.90 -3.78 -23.35
CA THR A 380 -21.09 -3.76 -24.81
C THR A 380 -20.41 -4.95 -25.48
N LEU A 381 -19.21 -5.32 -25.01
CA LEU A 381 -18.51 -6.50 -25.53
C LEU A 381 -19.27 -7.78 -25.21
N TYR A 382 -19.79 -7.92 -23.99
CA TYR A 382 -20.64 -9.06 -23.61
C TYR A 382 -21.95 -9.13 -24.41
N ALA A 383 -22.59 -7.99 -24.66
CA ALA A 383 -23.80 -7.94 -25.47
C ALA A 383 -23.51 -8.36 -26.92
N SER A 384 -22.45 -7.83 -27.51
CA SER A 384 -22.03 -8.20 -28.87
C SER A 384 -21.64 -9.68 -28.99
N ALA A 385 -20.93 -10.22 -28.00
CA ALA A 385 -20.60 -11.66 -27.98
C ALA A 385 -21.87 -12.51 -27.87
N LYS A 386 -22.83 -12.11 -27.02
CA LYS A 386 -24.11 -12.81 -26.91
C LYS A 386 -24.92 -12.76 -28.20
N GLU A 387 -24.91 -11.63 -28.92
CA GLU A 387 -25.57 -11.50 -30.21
C GLU A 387 -24.89 -12.38 -31.28
N GLN A 388 -23.57 -12.47 -31.28
CA GLN A 388 -22.81 -13.37 -32.15
C GLN A 388 -23.12 -14.85 -31.85
N ASP A 389 -23.09 -15.24 -30.58
CA ASP A 389 -23.46 -16.59 -30.14
C ASP A 389 -24.90 -16.91 -30.53
N GLN A 390 -25.82 -15.96 -30.34
CA GLN A 390 -27.23 -16.13 -30.70
C GLN A 390 -27.44 -16.20 -32.23
N ALA A 391 -26.67 -15.46 -33.02
CA ALA A 391 -26.68 -15.55 -34.47
C ALA A 391 -26.10 -16.89 -34.97
N MET A 392 -25.08 -17.43 -34.29
CA MET A 392 -24.54 -18.77 -34.56
C MET A 392 -25.52 -19.89 -34.18
N LEU A 393 -26.41 -19.64 -33.20
CA LEU A 393 -27.45 -20.56 -32.74
C LEU A 393 -28.76 -20.47 -33.52
N GLN A 394 -28.94 -19.46 -34.39
CA GLN A 394 -30.12 -19.43 -35.27
C GLN A 394 -29.97 -20.59 -36.27
N PRO A 395 -30.92 -21.55 -36.28
CA PRO A 395 -30.98 -22.52 -37.37
C PRO A 395 -31.21 -21.74 -38.65
N ASN A 396 -30.43 -22.01 -39.70
CA ASN A 396 -30.78 -21.55 -41.04
C ASN A 396 -32.13 -22.21 -41.38
N GLU A 397 -33.23 -21.47 -41.28
CA GLU A 397 -34.59 -21.97 -41.56
C GLU A 397 -34.82 -22.27 -43.07
N ASP A 398 -33.78 -22.14 -43.91
CA ASP A 398 -33.82 -22.36 -45.36
C ASP A 398 -33.17 -23.69 -45.81
N GLU A 399 -32.74 -24.58 -44.92
CA GLU A 399 -32.38 -25.95 -45.32
C GLU A 399 -33.59 -26.90 -45.16
N PRO A 400 -34.06 -27.55 -46.25
CA PRO A 400 -35.15 -28.50 -46.18
C PRO A 400 -34.73 -29.69 -45.30
N MET A 401 -35.55 -30.01 -44.29
CA MET A 401 -35.40 -31.24 -43.51
C MET A 401 -35.62 -32.45 -44.42
N ASP A 402 -34.53 -33.11 -44.78
CA ASP A 402 -34.57 -34.48 -45.25
C ASP A 402 -34.87 -35.39 -44.05
N GLU A 403 -36.14 -35.80 -43.94
CA GLU A 403 -36.57 -36.94 -43.16
C GLU A 403 -35.95 -38.20 -43.78
N ASP A 404 -34.73 -38.55 -43.35
CA ASP A 404 -34.15 -39.92 -43.31
C ASP A 404 -32.63 -39.79 -43.08
N PHE A 405 -32.19 -39.68 -41.82
CA PHE A 405 -30.77 -39.93 -41.48
C PHE A 405 -30.69 -40.86 -40.28
N GLU A 406 -30.41 -42.12 -40.59
CA GLU A 406 -30.08 -43.15 -39.62
C GLU A 406 -28.85 -42.71 -38.81
N SER A 407 -28.94 -42.84 -37.48
CA SER A 407 -27.90 -42.47 -36.54
C SER A 407 -26.69 -43.40 -36.66
N GLU A 408 -25.68 -42.99 -37.41
CA GLU A 408 -24.31 -43.47 -37.23
C GLU A 408 -23.54 -42.44 -36.38
N ASP A 409 -22.95 -42.91 -35.28
CA ASP A 409 -22.07 -42.16 -34.39
C ASP A 409 -20.78 -41.76 -35.13
N GLU A 410 -20.82 -40.73 -35.97
CA GLU A 410 -19.60 -40.06 -36.47
C GLU A 410 -19.18 -38.98 -35.45
N THR A 411 -18.34 -39.38 -34.50
CA THR A 411 -17.59 -38.45 -33.66
C THR A 411 -16.69 -37.58 -34.54
N THR A 412 -17.06 -36.31 -34.70
CA THR A 412 -16.22 -35.34 -35.40
C THR A 412 -14.80 -35.29 -34.80
N PRO A 413 -13.73 -35.16 -35.62
CA PRO A 413 -12.33 -35.23 -35.15
C PRO A 413 -11.98 -34.20 -34.07
N VAL A 414 -12.69 -33.06 -34.06
CA VAL A 414 -12.56 -32.00 -33.07
C VAL A 414 -12.93 -32.46 -31.65
N GLN A 415 -13.88 -33.40 -31.51
CA GLN A 415 -14.28 -33.91 -30.20
C GLN A 415 -13.25 -34.89 -29.60
N ALA A 416 -12.53 -35.62 -30.46
CA ALA A 416 -11.46 -36.52 -30.04
C ALA A 416 -10.24 -35.73 -29.53
N GLU A 417 -9.84 -34.67 -30.24
CA GLU A 417 -8.74 -33.79 -29.83
C GLU A 417 -9.02 -33.10 -28.48
N VAL A 418 -10.24 -32.60 -28.28
CA VAL A 418 -10.64 -31.98 -27.00
C VAL A 418 -10.65 -32.99 -25.85
N ALA A 419 -11.02 -34.24 -26.12
CA ALA A 419 -10.96 -35.31 -25.12
C ALA A 419 -9.51 -35.66 -24.75
N GLU A 420 -8.61 -35.74 -25.73
CA GLU A 420 -7.18 -35.99 -25.50
C GLU A 420 -6.52 -34.85 -24.72
N GLU A 421 -6.77 -33.59 -25.08
CA GLU A 421 -6.25 -32.44 -24.34
C GLU A 421 -6.78 -32.40 -22.90
N PHE A 422 -8.05 -32.77 -22.70
CA PHE A 422 -8.64 -32.88 -21.36
C PHE A 422 -7.98 -34.00 -20.54
N HIS A 423 -7.67 -35.14 -21.16
CA HIS A 423 -6.93 -36.22 -20.50
C HIS A 423 -5.49 -35.81 -20.15
N MET A 424 -4.81 -35.11 -21.04
CA MET A 424 -3.44 -34.62 -20.82
C MET A 424 -3.39 -33.58 -19.69
N THR A 425 -4.31 -32.62 -19.67
CA THR A 425 -4.39 -31.62 -18.60
C THR A 425 -4.77 -32.26 -17.26
N SER A 426 -5.68 -33.24 -17.27
CA SER A 426 -6.01 -34.03 -16.08
C SER A 426 -4.81 -34.83 -15.55
N ALA A 427 -4.01 -35.43 -16.42
CA ALA A 427 -2.79 -36.13 -16.03
C ALA A 427 -1.76 -35.17 -15.39
N ILE A 428 -1.49 -34.03 -16.01
CA ILE A 428 -0.55 -33.01 -15.50
C ILE A 428 -1.01 -32.49 -14.13
N THR A 429 -2.31 -32.25 -13.95
CA THR A 429 -2.84 -31.80 -12.66
C THR A 429 -2.67 -32.84 -11.56
N GLN A 430 -2.85 -34.13 -11.87
CA GLN A 430 -2.59 -35.22 -10.93
C GLN A 430 -1.09 -35.34 -10.59
N GLU A 431 -0.20 -35.19 -11.56
CA GLU A 431 1.24 -35.18 -11.33
C GLU A 431 1.67 -34.01 -10.44
N LEU A 432 1.09 -32.82 -10.65
CA LEU A 432 1.34 -31.65 -9.81
C LEU A 432 0.84 -31.86 -8.38
N ASP A 433 -0.34 -32.44 -8.20
CA ASP A 433 -0.88 -32.76 -6.87
C ASP A 433 -0.03 -33.79 -6.11
N GLN A 434 0.56 -34.76 -6.81
CA GLN A 434 1.48 -35.72 -6.22
C GLN A 434 2.84 -35.09 -5.87
N ASN A 435 3.33 -34.17 -6.70
CA ASN A 435 4.65 -33.55 -6.51
C ASN A 435 4.65 -32.40 -5.50
N MET A 436 3.55 -31.65 -5.39
CA MET A 436 3.44 -30.46 -4.54
C MET A 436 3.79 -30.70 -3.05
N PRO A 437 3.32 -31.77 -2.39
CA PRO A 437 3.67 -32.06 -0.99
C PRO A 437 5.18 -32.28 -0.80
N SER A 438 5.82 -32.99 -1.74
CA SER A 438 7.27 -33.25 -1.68
C SER A 438 8.09 -31.97 -1.84
N GLN A 439 7.66 -31.06 -2.72
CA GLN A 439 8.32 -29.77 -2.91
C GLN A 439 8.08 -28.85 -1.71
N GLN A 440 6.89 -28.85 -1.11
CA GLN A 440 6.62 -28.12 0.12
C GLN A 440 7.50 -28.60 1.29
N GLU A 441 7.70 -29.91 1.44
CA GLU A 441 8.64 -30.43 2.42
C GLU A 441 10.08 -29.99 2.16
N ARG A 442 10.54 -29.98 0.90
CA ARG A 442 11.89 -29.51 0.54
C ARG A 442 12.08 -28.04 0.88
N VAL A 443 11.09 -27.20 0.61
CA VAL A 443 11.11 -25.77 0.97
C VAL A 443 11.17 -25.61 2.49
N GLN A 444 10.33 -26.32 3.25
CA GLN A 444 10.37 -26.27 4.71
C GLN A 444 11.71 -26.75 5.29
N ARG A 445 12.35 -27.76 4.69
CA ARG A 445 13.69 -28.21 5.09
C ARG A 445 14.76 -27.15 4.78
N ALA A 446 14.68 -26.47 3.64
CA ALA A 446 15.57 -25.37 3.29
C ALA A 446 15.40 -24.18 4.25
N GLU A 447 14.17 -23.83 4.63
CA GLU A 447 13.88 -22.81 5.64
C GLU A 447 14.45 -23.18 7.02
N ARG A 448 14.33 -24.45 7.44
CA ARG A 448 14.94 -24.92 8.68
C ARG A 448 16.48 -24.85 8.63
N ALA A 449 17.09 -25.27 7.53
CA ALA A 449 18.54 -25.22 7.35
C ALA A 449 19.08 -23.78 7.32
N THR A 450 18.39 -22.86 6.64
CA THR A 450 18.76 -21.44 6.62
C THR A 450 18.63 -20.79 8.00
N ASN A 451 17.59 -21.14 8.77
CA ASN A 451 17.44 -20.68 10.15
C ASN A 451 18.54 -21.23 11.07
N GLN A 452 18.95 -22.49 10.90
CA GLN A 452 20.08 -23.08 11.64
C GLN A 452 21.41 -22.39 11.28
N LEU A 453 21.67 -22.12 9.99
CA LEU A 453 22.86 -21.38 9.56
C LEU A 453 22.87 -19.94 10.06
N ARG A 454 21.71 -19.27 10.15
CA ARG A 454 21.59 -17.95 10.78
C ARG A 454 21.87 -18.02 12.29
N GLY A 455 21.42 -19.07 12.97
CA GLY A 455 21.67 -19.28 14.40
C GLY A 455 23.13 -19.60 14.74
N LEU A 456 23.90 -20.17 13.81
CA LEU A 456 25.34 -20.46 13.98
C LEU A 456 26.25 -19.27 13.64
N LYS A 457 25.71 -18.21 13.03
CA LYS A 457 26.45 -16.99 12.65
C LYS A 457 26.45 -15.91 13.75
N TYR A 458 26.01 -16.24 14.96
CA TYR A 458 26.06 -15.38 16.14
C TYR A 458 26.88 -16.01 17.26
#